data_AF-A0A427U9I9-F1
#
_entry.id   AF-A0A427U9I9-F1
#
_cell.length_a   1.000
_cell.length_b   1.000
_cell.length_c   1.000
_cell.angle_alpha   90.00
_cell.angle_beta   90.00
_cell.angle_gamma   90.00
#
_symmetry.space_group_name_H-M   'P 1'
#
loop_
_entity.id
_entity.type
_entity.pdbx_description
1 polymer ?
#
loop_
_entity_poly.entity_id
_entity_poly.type
_entity_poly.pdbx_seq_one_letter_code
_entity_poly.pdbx_strand_id
1 'polypeptide(L)'
;MLNVFPDFHTFSMGEGQSIRISKGGFGRWHFVGPVDERSRPDHVAILGNAYEYGTEQYDYALRLLDEPNCRHRSVVYFNDSELDTPPEFFEKEKQKVGLRYDEGKEEWVFGYSAIV
;
A
#
# COMPACT_ATOMS: atom_id res chain seq x y z
N MET A 1 34.41 -8.63 11.86
CA MET A 1 33.90 -7.85 10.71
C MET A 1 33.17 -8.82 9.79
N LEU A 2 31.84 -8.91 9.89
CA LEU A 2 30.95 -9.51 8.90
C LEU A 2 29.64 -8.71 8.96
N ASN A 3 29.45 -7.82 8.00
CA ASN A 3 28.21 -7.08 7.79
C ASN A 3 27.18 -8.04 7.21
N VAL A 4 26.17 -8.40 7.99
CA VAL A 4 24.99 -9.11 7.49
C VAL A 4 23.92 -8.03 7.30
N PHE A 5 23.80 -7.54 6.07
CA PHE A 5 22.64 -6.75 5.65
C PHE A 5 21.43 -7.69 5.66
N PRO A 6 20.35 -7.42 6.42
CA PRO A 6 19.18 -8.27 6.36
C PRO A 6 18.31 -7.87 5.17
N ASP A 7 18.00 -8.87 4.37
CA ASP A 7 17.19 -8.85 3.17
C ASP A 7 15.88 -8.05 3.32
N PHE A 8 15.74 -7.06 2.45
CA PHE A 8 14.51 -6.31 2.20
C PHE A 8 13.56 -7.16 1.35
N HIS A 9 12.95 -8.19 1.93
CA HIS A 9 11.85 -8.91 1.28
C HIS A 9 10.52 -8.64 2.01
N THR A 10 9.54 -8.20 1.21
CA THR A 10 8.10 -8.07 1.46
C THR A 10 7.65 -7.02 2.49
N PHE A 11 7.15 -5.88 1.99
CA PHE A 11 6.25 -4.96 2.69
C PHE A 11 4.79 -5.45 2.65
N SER A 12 4.56 -6.73 2.93
CA SER A 12 3.24 -7.28 3.22
C SER A 12 3.29 -7.71 4.67
N MET A 13 2.45 -7.11 5.50
CA MET A 13 2.46 -7.32 6.94
C MET A 13 1.81 -8.67 7.28
N GLY A 14 2.55 -9.73 6.98
CA GLY A 14 2.25 -11.07 7.48
C GLY A 14 2.58 -11.18 8.96
N GLU A 15 2.04 -12.21 9.61
CA GLU A 15 2.25 -12.51 11.03
C GLU A 15 3.72 -12.43 11.45
N GLY A 16 4.65 -12.92 10.62
CA GLY A 16 6.09 -12.91 10.90
C GLY A 16 6.73 -11.51 10.98
N GLN A 17 6.24 -10.53 10.23
CA GLN A 17 6.77 -9.16 10.25
C GLN A 17 6.27 -8.39 11.48
N SER A 18 5.01 -8.63 11.85
CA SER A 18 4.40 -8.01 13.04
C SER A 18 5.10 -8.38 14.34
N ILE A 19 5.47 -9.66 14.48
CA ILE A 19 6.20 -10.19 15.64
C ILE A 19 7.61 -9.60 15.72
N ARG A 20 8.23 -9.30 14.56
CA ARG A 20 9.54 -8.64 14.50
C ARG A 20 9.46 -7.17 14.91
N ILE A 21 8.46 -6.44 14.45
CA ILE A 21 8.28 -5.00 14.73
C ILE A 21 7.86 -4.79 16.19
N SER A 22 6.97 -5.62 16.72
CA SER A 22 6.57 -5.57 18.12
C SER A 22 7.74 -5.81 19.07
N LYS A 23 8.63 -6.77 18.75
CA LYS A 23 9.89 -7.00 19.47
C LYS A 23 10.89 -5.83 19.36
N GLY A 24 10.75 -4.97 18.35
CA GLY A 24 11.56 -3.76 18.17
C GLY A 24 11.12 -2.57 19.04
N GLY A 25 10.11 -2.73 19.90
CA GLY A 25 9.62 -1.69 20.81
C GLY A 25 8.44 -0.87 20.27
N PHE A 26 7.93 -1.19 19.08
CA PHE A 26 6.73 -0.57 18.54
C PHE A 26 5.49 -1.31 19.06
N GLY A 27 4.71 -0.68 19.93
CA GLY A 27 3.53 -1.30 20.55
C GLY A 27 2.27 -1.29 19.69
N ARG A 28 2.22 -0.47 18.63
CA ARG A 28 1.02 -0.24 17.83
C ARG A 28 1.32 -0.17 16.34
N TRP A 29 0.30 -0.51 15.54
CA TRP A 29 0.32 -0.49 14.09
C TRP A 29 -0.87 0.32 13.55
N HIS A 30 -0.63 1.22 12.59
CA HIS A 30 -1.68 1.96 11.89
C HIS A 30 -2.15 1.24 10.62
N PHE A 31 -3.45 0.93 10.54
CA PHE A 31 -4.05 0.40 9.32
C PHE A 31 -4.22 1.51 8.29
N VAL A 32 -3.50 1.44 7.18
CA VAL A 32 -3.50 2.45 6.12
C VAL A 32 -3.56 1.78 4.75
N GLY A 33 -4.20 2.44 3.79
CA GLY A 33 -4.29 2.00 2.40
C GLY A 33 -5.20 2.89 1.56
N PRO A 34 -5.23 2.71 0.24
CA PRO A 34 -6.09 3.47 -0.65
C PRO A 34 -7.57 3.10 -0.46
N VAL A 35 -8.44 4.11 -0.52
CA VAL A 35 -9.90 3.93 -0.54
C VAL A 35 -10.45 4.45 -1.86
N ASP A 36 -11.29 3.64 -2.49
CA ASP A 36 -12.06 3.99 -3.68
C ASP A 36 -13.53 3.54 -3.49
N GLU A 37 -14.39 3.88 -4.44
CA GLU A 37 -15.82 3.53 -4.46
C GLU A 37 -16.09 2.00 -4.44
N ARG A 38 -15.07 1.16 -4.61
CA ARG A 38 -15.16 -0.30 -4.55
C ARG A 38 -14.64 -0.87 -3.22
N SER A 39 -14.12 -0.03 -2.33
CA SER A 39 -13.68 -0.44 -0.99
C SER A 39 -14.87 -0.92 -0.15
N ARG A 40 -14.68 -2.05 0.54
CA ARG A 40 -15.74 -2.63 1.39
C ARG A 40 -15.92 -1.79 2.66
N PRO A 41 -17.17 -1.61 3.16
CA PRO A 41 -17.44 -0.75 4.32
C PRO A 41 -16.68 -1.13 5.60
N ASP A 42 -16.49 -2.42 5.84
CA ASP A 42 -15.74 -2.97 6.97
C ASP A 42 -14.24 -2.64 6.90
N HIS A 43 -13.64 -2.63 5.71
CA HIS A 43 -12.26 -2.19 5.53
C HIS A 43 -12.12 -0.68 5.75
N VAL A 44 -13.08 0.11 5.28
CA VAL A 44 -13.08 1.57 5.47
C VAL A 44 -13.26 1.93 6.94
N ALA A 45 -14.08 1.19 7.68
CA ALA A 45 -14.35 1.45 9.10
C ALA A 45 -13.11 1.36 9.99
N ILE A 46 -12.13 0.54 9.59
CA ILE A 46 -10.91 0.32 10.37
C ILE A 46 -9.72 1.19 9.91
N LEU A 47 -9.89 1.95 8.82
CA LEU A 47 -8.85 2.76 8.21
C LEU A 47 -8.41 3.93 9.10
N GLY A 48 -7.10 4.15 9.18
CA GLY A 48 -6.49 5.24 9.94
C GLY A 48 -6.31 4.93 11.43
N ASN A 49 -6.98 3.89 11.94
CA ASN A 49 -6.90 3.49 13.33
C ASN A 49 -5.55 2.82 13.65
N ALA A 50 -5.13 2.99 14.90
CA ALA A 50 -3.96 2.32 15.47
C ALA A 50 -4.40 1.13 16.32
N TYR A 51 -3.83 -0.04 16.04
CA TYR A 51 -4.10 -1.29 16.75
C TYR A 51 -2.88 -1.73 17.56
N GLU A 52 -3.09 -2.13 18.80
CA GLU A 52 -2.05 -2.70 19.64
C GLU A 52 -1.78 -4.16 19.26
N TYR A 53 -0.51 -4.51 19.08
CA TYR A 53 -0.12 -5.85 18.65
C TYR A 53 -0.62 -6.92 19.64
N GLY A 54 -1.10 -8.05 19.12
CA GLY A 54 -1.58 -9.18 19.94
C GLY A 54 -2.96 -8.98 20.57
N THR A 55 -3.70 -7.97 20.13
CA THR A 55 -5.12 -7.80 20.49
C THR A 55 -6.03 -8.40 19.41
N GLU A 56 -7.26 -8.78 19.78
CA GLU A 56 -8.24 -9.29 18.81
C GLU A 56 -8.56 -8.28 17.69
N GLN A 57 -8.47 -6.98 17.99
CA GLN A 57 -8.65 -5.91 17.01
C GLN A 57 -7.52 -5.88 15.99
N TYR A 58 -6.29 -6.10 16.44
CA TYR A 58 -5.12 -6.26 15.58
C TYR A 58 -5.25 -7.48 14.67
N ASP A 59 -5.63 -8.63 15.22
CA ASP A 59 -5.81 -9.87 14.46
C ASP A 59 -6.97 -9.75 13.45
N TYR A 60 -8.02 -9.02 13.80
CA TYR A 60 -9.10 -8.69 12.86
C TYR A 60 -8.62 -7.80 11.71
N ALA A 61 -7.86 -6.74 12.03
CA ALA A 61 -7.30 -5.84 11.02
C ALA A 61 -6.33 -6.56 10.07
N LEU A 62 -5.52 -7.50 10.58
CA LEU A 62 -4.68 -8.37 9.74
C LEU A 62 -5.52 -9.25 8.81
N ARG A 63 -6.55 -9.92 9.33
CA ARG A 63 -7.42 -10.78 8.51
C ARG A 63 -8.06 -10.03 7.35
N LEU A 64 -8.44 -8.76 7.54
CA LEU A 64 -8.98 -7.92 6.48
C LEU A 64 -7.95 -7.64 5.36
N LEU A 65 -6.67 -7.54 5.69
CA LEU A 65 -5.62 -7.48 4.65
C LEU A 65 -5.53 -8.78 3.86
N ASP A 66 -5.78 -9.93 4.49
CA ASP A 66 -5.73 -11.26 3.88
C ASP A 66 -6.96 -11.62 3.02
N GLU A 67 -8.01 -10.81 3.04
CA GLU A 67 -9.18 -11.02 2.19
C GLU A 67 -8.87 -10.84 0.68
N PRO A 68 -9.51 -11.64 -0.18
CA PRO A 68 -9.33 -11.52 -1.63
C PRO A 68 -9.84 -10.15 -2.12
N ASN A 69 -9.08 -9.55 -3.03
CA ASN A 69 -9.32 -8.21 -3.59
C ASN A 69 -9.29 -7.07 -2.55
N CYS A 70 -8.62 -7.26 -1.41
CA CYS A 70 -8.36 -6.17 -0.47
C CYS A 70 -7.53 -5.07 -1.15
N ARG A 71 -8.11 -3.87 -1.26
CA ARG A 71 -7.44 -2.69 -1.86
C ARG A 71 -6.36 -2.11 -0.94
N HIS A 72 -6.44 -2.40 0.35
CA HIS A 72 -5.49 -1.96 1.37
C HIS A 72 -4.25 -2.85 1.45
N ARG A 73 -4.25 -4.03 0.81
CA ARG A 73 -3.06 -4.87 0.73
C ARG A 73 -2.06 -4.23 -0.21
N SER A 74 -0.87 -3.94 0.32
CA SER A 74 0.29 -3.61 -0.50
C SER A 74 0.65 -4.81 -1.37
N VAL A 75 0.43 -4.67 -2.68
CA VAL A 75 0.97 -5.60 -3.67
C VAL A 75 2.44 -5.25 -3.83
N VAL A 76 3.33 -6.19 -3.53
CA VAL A 76 4.76 -6.00 -3.73
C VAL A 76 5.02 -6.00 -5.24
N TYR A 77 5.62 -4.92 -5.73
CA TYR A 77 6.09 -4.80 -7.11
C TYR A 77 7.42 -5.57 -7.20
N PHE A 78 7.45 -6.68 -7.93
CA PHE A 78 8.61 -7.59 -8.01
C PHE A 78 9.58 -7.24 -9.13
N ASN A 79 9.29 -6.18 -9.89
CA ASN A 79 10.03 -5.80 -11.09
C ASN A 79 10.11 -6.96 -12.11
N ASP A 80 9.13 -7.86 -12.08
CA ASP A 80 8.99 -9.01 -12.96
C ASP A 80 7.86 -8.74 -13.96
N SER A 81 8.18 -8.60 -15.24
CA SER A 81 7.22 -8.27 -16.28
C SER A 81 6.08 -9.29 -16.48
N GLU A 82 6.21 -10.51 -15.95
CA GLU A 82 5.15 -11.52 -16.00
C GLU A 82 4.16 -11.42 -14.84
N LEU A 83 4.59 -10.85 -13.70
CA LEU A 83 3.78 -10.69 -12.48
C LEU A 83 3.36 -9.23 -12.23
N ASP A 84 4.04 -8.28 -12.87
CA ASP A 84 3.83 -6.85 -12.73
C ASP A 84 3.34 -6.22 -14.04
N THR A 85 2.61 -5.11 -13.90
CA THR A 85 2.30 -4.24 -15.04
C THR A 85 3.53 -3.37 -15.35
N PRO A 86 4.09 -3.41 -16.57
CA PRO A 86 5.30 -2.66 -16.91
C PRO A 86 5.15 -1.16 -16.65
N PRO A 87 6.20 -0.44 -16.20
CA PRO A 87 6.13 1.00 -15.93
C PRO A 87 5.62 1.81 -17.13
N GLU A 88 5.96 1.38 -18.35
CA GLU A 88 5.54 2.02 -19.60
C GLU A 88 4.02 2.01 -19.80
N PHE A 89 3.31 1.06 -19.21
CA PHE A 89 1.84 1.05 -19.21
C PHE A 89 1.30 2.24 -18.43
N PHE A 90 1.80 2.48 -17.21
CA PHE A 90 1.35 3.60 -16.39
C PHE A 90 1.78 4.95 -16.97
N GLU A 91 2.96 5.04 -17.59
CA GLU A 91 3.37 6.25 -18.31
C GLU A 91 2.41 6.58 -19.47
N LYS A 92 1.95 5.57 -20.23
CA LYS A 92 0.92 5.76 -21.26
C LYS A 92 -0.41 6.21 -20.67
N GLU A 93 -0.84 5.65 -19.54
CA GLU A 93 -2.06 6.09 -18.86
C GLU A 93 -1.97 7.54 -18.37
N LYS A 94 -0.83 7.95 -17.78
CA LYS A 94 -0.56 9.35 -17.39
C LYS A 94 -0.69 10.29 -18.58
N GLN A 95 -0.11 9.92 -19.73
CA GLN A 95 -0.22 10.71 -20.97
C GLN A 95 -1.67 10.81 -21.47
N LYS A 96 -2.45 9.72 -21.42
CA LYS A 96 -3.87 9.72 -21.84
C LYS A 96 -4.71 10.70 -21.04
N VAL A 97 -4.53 10.75 -19.72
CA VAL A 97 -5.26 11.68 -18.83
C VAL A 97 -4.60 13.05 -18.73
N GLY A 98 -3.50 13.26 -19.46
CA GLY A 98 -2.72 14.51 -19.45
C GLY A 98 -2.06 14.82 -18.10
N LEU A 99 -1.86 13.82 -17.22
CA LEU A 99 -1.22 14.02 -15.93
C LEU A 99 0.26 14.37 -16.14
N ARG A 100 0.67 15.56 -15.71
CA ARG A 100 2.05 16.05 -15.78
C ARG A 100 2.43 16.77 -14.49
N TYR A 101 3.72 16.78 -14.18
CA TYR A 101 4.25 17.58 -13.09
C TYR A 101 4.51 19.02 -13.59
N ASP A 102 3.88 20.02 -12.98
CA ASP A 102 4.13 21.43 -13.24
C ASP A 102 5.27 21.90 -12.32
N GLU A 103 6.50 21.95 -12.86
CA GLU A 103 7.69 22.37 -12.10
C GLU A 103 7.59 23.81 -11.58
N GLY A 104 6.81 24.68 -12.23
CA GLY A 104 6.63 26.06 -11.79
C GLY A 104 5.72 26.20 -10.56
N LYS A 105 4.92 25.17 -10.28
CA LYS A 105 3.97 25.12 -9.16
C LYS A 105 4.24 23.99 -8.17
N GLU A 106 5.21 23.13 -8.48
CA GLU A 106 5.57 21.93 -7.71
C GLU A 106 4.36 21.01 -7.45
N GLU A 107 3.45 20.92 -8.43
CA GLU A 107 2.20 20.16 -8.29
C GLU A 107 1.95 19.25 -9.51
N TRP A 108 1.23 18.16 -9.30
CA TRP A 108 0.73 17.32 -10.38
C TRP A 108 -0.58 17.90 -10.93
N VAL A 109 -0.61 18.19 -12.23
CA VAL A 109 -1.77 18.77 -12.92
C VAL A 109 -2.30 17.84 -14.00
N PHE A 110 -3.62 17.79 -14.16
CA PHE A 110 -4.27 17.12 -15.29
C PHE A 110 -4.37 18.06 -16.50
N GLY A 111 -4.12 17.54 -17.69
CA GLY A 111 -4.35 18.23 -18.95
C GLY A 111 -5.85 18.32 -19.21
N TYR A 112 -6.42 19.53 -19.23
CA TYR A 112 -7.83 19.74 -19.55
C TYR A 112 -8.13 19.35 -21.01
N SER A 113 -8.56 18.10 -21.23
CA SER A 113 -9.42 17.72 -22.36
C SER A 113 -10.03 16.33 -22.18
N ALA A 114 -10.90 16.16 -21.18
CA ALA A 114 -11.97 15.16 -21.26
C ALA A 114 -13.12 15.61 -20.35
N ILE A 115 -13.98 16.45 -20.91
CA ILE A 115 -15.39 16.48 -20.52
C ILE A 115 -15.96 15.14 -21.02
N VAL A 116 -16.38 14.29 -20.10
CA VAL A 116 -17.50 13.35 -20.31
C VAL A 116 -18.34 13.33 -19.05
#